data_AF-A0A4Q5T983-F1
#
_entry.id   AF-A0A4Q5T983-F1
#
_cell.length_a   1.000
_cell.length_b   1.000
_cell.length_c   1.000
_cell.angle_alpha   90.00
_cell.angle_beta   90.00
_cell.angle_gamma   90.00
#
_symmetry.space_group_name_H-M   'P 1'
#
loop_
_entity.id
_entity.type
_entity.pdbx_description
1 polymer ?
#
loop_
_entity_poly.entity_id
_entity_poly.type
_entity_poly.pdbx_seq_one_letter_code
_entity_poly.pdbx_strand_id
1 'polypeptide(L)'
;PPSSSGYRAPKSPRRTSPAPCPAPAAAATSVRDILTTMGEGAPPALLIIDSIQTMHSDLIEGAPGTVSQVRASAGELIRFAKENGTSVVLVGHVTKDGSIAGPRVLEHMVDTVLAFEGERSHQYRILRAVKNRFGGTDEIGVFAMEAEGLNEVANPSSLFLTQRDESVTGTIVFPAMEGTRPVLVEVQALVVRLASGATPRRAVVGWDSARLSMILAVLEARCGLSFSTCEVYLNIAGGYRVQDPAADLAVAAALVSALSERPLAADAVAFGEIALSGEVRPVAHGNLRCREAAKLGFGRALAPAAQADKGGLTVAGFRNLGAFVDHLLGR
;
A
#
# COMPACT_ATOMS: atom_id res chain seq x y z
N PRO A 1 -36.37 43.72 -21.27
CA PRO A 1 -37.12 42.44 -21.15
C PRO A 1 -36.72 41.50 -22.31
N PRO A 2 -36.41 40.23 -22.01
CA PRO A 2 -35.13 39.64 -22.40
C PRO A 2 -35.24 38.63 -23.55
N SER A 3 -34.19 38.52 -24.36
CA SER A 3 -33.93 37.35 -25.22
C SER A 3 -32.87 36.48 -24.54
N SER A 4 -33.32 35.34 -24.02
CA SER A 4 -32.54 34.35 -23.28
C SER A 4 -31.47 33.69 -24.15
N SER A 5 -30.20 33.82 -23.73
CA SER A 5 -29.11 32.99 -24.21
C SER A 5 -29.30 31.56 -23.69
N GLY A 6 -29.50 30.62 -24.59
CA GLY A 6 -29.59 29.19 -24.27
C GLY A 6 -28.25 28.68 -23.72
N TYR A 7 -28.21 28.42 -22.43
CA TYR A 7 -27.16 27.65 -21.76
C TYR A 7 -27.21 26.21 -22.30
N ARG A 8 -26.26 25.84 -23.17
CA ARG A 8 -26.10 24.45 -23.64
C ARG A 8 -25.48 23.64 -22.51
N ALA A 9 -26.28 22.78 -21.88
CA ALA A 9 -25.77 21.79 -20.93
C ALA A 9 -24.68 20.92 -21.60
N PRO A 10 -23.55 20.63 -20.94
CA PRO A 10 -22.56 19.72 -21.47
C PRO A 10 -23.17 18.33 -21.64
N LYS A 11 -22.98 17.77 -22.84
CA LYS A 11 -23.38 16.40 -23.20
C LYS A 11 -22.87 15.44 -22.13
N SER A 12 -23.77 14.59 -21.62
CA SER A 12 -23.42 13.44 -20.80
C SER A 12 -22.34 12.61 -21.50
N PRO A 13 -21.34 12.09 -20.77
CA PRO A 13 -20.35 11.21 -21.36
C PRO A 13 -21.06 10.00 -21.93
N ARG A 14 -20.90 9.79 -23.24
CA ARG A 14 -21.38 8.60 -23.96
C ARG A 14 -20.85 7.38 -23.20
N ARG A 15 -21.77 6.55 -22.70
CA ARG A 15 -21.45 5.16 -22.33
C ARG A 15 -20.71 4.55 -23.52
N THR A 16 -19.47 4.20 -23.30
CA THR A 16 -18.68 3.40 -24.24
C THR A 16 -19.51 2.17 -24.59
N SER A 17 -19.75 2.00 -25.89
CA SER A 17 -20.31 0.77 -26.45
C SER A 17 -19.49 -0.41 -25.92
N PRO A 18 -20.12 -1.44 -25.31
CA PRO A 18 -19.36 -2.54 -24.75
C PRO A 18 -18.63 -3.25 -25.89
N ALA A 19 -17.33 -3.47 -25.69
CA ALA A 19 -16.58 -4.44 -26.48
C ALA A 19 -17.33 -5.79 -26.41
N PRO A 20 -17.28 -6.62 -27.46
CA PRO A 20 -17.95 -7.92 -27.44
C PRO A 20 -17.38 -8.74 -26.27
N CYS A 21 -18.18 -8.89 -25.21
CA CYS A 21 -17.82 -9.72 -24.08
C CYS A 21 -17.90 -11.18 -24.55
N PRO A 22 -16.82 -11.97 -24.43
CA PRO A 22 -16.84 -13.39 -24.81
C PRO A 22 -17.76 -14.24 -23.90
N ALA A 23 -18.27 -13.68 -22.80
CA ALA A 23 -19.21 -14.32 -21.90
C ALA A 23 -20.60 -13.63 -21.96
N PRO A 24 -21.70 -14.39 -21.91
CA PRO A 24 -23.04 -13.83 -21.84
C PRO A 24 -23.18 -12.95 -20.59
N ALA A 25 -23.62 -11.70 -20.78
CA ALA A 25 -23.85 -10.75 -19.69
C ALA A 25 -25.36 -10.54 -19.51
N ALA A 26 -25.82 -10.57 -18.26
CA ALA A 26 -27.21 -10.31 -17.90
C ALA A 26 -27.27 -9.19 -16.85
N ALA A 27 -28.32 -8.37 -16.92
CA ALA A 27 -28.60 -7.33 -15.94
C ALA A 27 -29.86 -7.72 -15.16
N ALA A 28 -29.68 -8.27 -13.96
CA ALA A 28 -30.75 -8.68 -13.05
C ALA A 28 -30.31 -8.46 -11.60
N THR A 29 -31.28 -8.24 -10.71
CA THR A 29 -31.04 -8.03 -9.28
C THR A 29 -31.76 -9.05 -8.38
N SER A 30 -32.73 -9.78 -8.93
CA SER A 30 -33.45 -10.86 -8.22
C SER A 30 -32.61 -12.14 -8.27
N VAL A 31 -32.28 -12.68 -7.08
CA VAL A 31 -31.56 -13.95 -6.97
C VAL A 31 -32.36 -15.09 -7.59
N ARG A 32 -33.68 -15.10 -7.38
CA ARG A 32 -34.58 -16.14 -7.91
C ARG A 32 -34.55 -16.20 -9.43
N ASP A 33 -34.63 -15.05 -10.09
CA ASP A 33 -34.67 -14.97 -11.55
C ASP A 33 -33.33 -15.44 -12.13
N ILE A 34 -32.23 -15.02 -11.50
CA ILE A 34 -30.87 -15.44 -11.89
C ILE A 34 -30.73 -16.96 -11.75
N LEU A 35 -31.08 -17.53 -10.60
CA LEU A 35 -30.94 -18.98 -10.36
C LEU A 35 -31.85 -19.81 -11.27
N THR A 36 -33.06 -19.33 -11.55
CA THR A 36 -34.00 -20.00 -12.46
C THR A 36 -33.43 -20.02 -13.89
N THR A 37 -32.98 -18.87 -14.37
CA THR A 37 -32.34 -18.76 -15.70
C THR A 37 -31.10 -19.65 -15.81
N MET A 38 -30.28 -19.73 -14.77
CA MET A 38 -29.10 -20.59 -14.74
C MET A 38 -29.44 -22.08 -14.67
N GLY A 39 -30.62 -22.44 -14.14
CA GLY A 39 -31.09 -23.82 -14.05
C GLY A 39 -31.73 -24.36 -15.34
N GLU A 40 -32.10 -23.49 -16.29
CA GLU A 40 -32.70 -23.89 -17.57
C GLU A 40 -31.69 -24.43 -18.59
N GLY A 41 -30.39 -24.36 -18.29
CA GLY A 41 -29.31 -24.80 -19.17
C GLY A 41 -28.18 -25.54 -18.44
N ALA A 42 -27.07 -25.74 -19.15
CA ALA A 42 -25.85 -26.25 -18.52
C ALA A 42 -25.31 -25.20 -17.54
N PRO A 43 -24.95 -25.58 -16.30
CA PRO A 43 -24.46 -24.63 -15.31
C PRO A 43 -23.15 -23.99 -15.79
N PRO A 44 -22.95 -22.68 -15.57
CA PRO A 44 -21.72 -22.02 -15.98
C PRO A 44 -20.54 -22.51 -15.14
N ALA A 45 -19.35 -22.54 -15.74
CA ALA A 45 -18.12 -22.82 -14.99
C ALA A 45 -17.79 -21.70 -14.00
N LEU A 46 -18.15 -20.45 -14.33
CA LEU A 46 -17.89 -19.25 -13.54
C LEU A 46 -19.11 -18.31 -13.55
N LEU A 47 -19.53 -17.88 -12.36
CA LEU A 47 -20.56 -16.88 -12.14
C LEU A 47 -19.96 -15.67 -11.41
N ILE A 48 -20.09 -14.47 -11.99
CA ILE A 48 -19.60 -13.22 -11.40
C ILE A 48 -20.80 -12.35 -11.04
N ILE A 49 -20.89 -11.95 -9.77
CA ILE A 49 -21.87 -11.00 -9.26
C ILE A 49 -21.15 -9.69 -8.97
N ASP A 50 -21.35 -8.68 -9.83
CA ASP A 50 -20.65 -7.38 -9.80
C ASP A 50 -20.95 -6.53 -8.55
N SER A 51 -22.09 -6.76 -7.90
CA SER A 51 -22.39 -6.15 -6.61
C SER A 51 -23.38 -7.00 -5.84
N ILE A 52 -22.90 -7.69 -4.80
CA ILE A 52 -23.80 -8.45 -3.92
C ILE A 52 -24.76 -7.53 -3.17
N GLN A 53 -24.40 -6.27 -2.97
CA GLN A 53 -25.24 -5.29 -2.28
C GLN A 53 -26.47 -4.85 -3.09
N THR A 54 -26.47 -5.05 -4.41
CA THR A 54 -27.65 -4.74 -5.26
C THR A 54 -28.60 -5.92 -5.41
N MET A 55 -28.25 -7.09 -4.87
CA MET A 55 -29.04 -8.30 -4.97
C MET A 55 -30.16 -8.32 -3.92
N HIS A 56 -31.27 -8.96 -4.26
CA HIS A 56 -32.34 -9.26 -3.31
C HIS A 56 -32.87 -10.68 -3.45
N SER A 57 -33.25 -11.22 -2.31
CA SER A 57 -33.92 -12.51 -2.16
C SER A 57 -35.35 -12.28 -1.67
N ASP A 58 -36.29 -12.99 -2.30
CA ASP A 58 -37.71 -13.00 -1.92
C ASP A 58 -37.96 -13.76 -0.61
N LEU A 59 -36.97 -14.51 -0.11
CA LEU A 59 -37.10 -15.32 1.11
C LEU A 59 -37.01 -14.49 2.39
N ILE A 60 -36.53 -13.24 2.31
CA ILE A 60 -36.33 -12.36 3.45
C ILE A 60 -36.97 -11.00 3.17
N GLU A 61 -37.68 -10.45 4.16
CA GLU A 61 -38.13 -9.06 4.09
C GLU A 61 -36.98 -8.09 4.35
N GLY A 62 -36.86 -7.05 3.52
CA GLY A 62 -35.88 -5.98 3.71
C GLY A 62 -35.40 -5.37 2.41
N ALA A 63 -34.89 -4.14 2.47
CA ALA A 63 -34.34 -3.48 1.31
C ALA A 63 -33.02 -4.13 0.85
N PRO A 64 -32.74 -4.17 -0.46
CA PRO A 64 -31.44 -4.57 -1.00
C PRO A 64 -30.29 -3.80 -0.32
N GLY A 65 -29.17 -4.47 -0.11
CA GLY A 65 -27.96 -3.88 0.52
C GLY A 65 -27.93 -3.94 2.06
N THR A 66 -29.04 -4.33 2.70
CA THR A 66 -29.05 -4.66 4.12
C THR A 66 -28.25 -5.95 4.40
N VAL A 67 -27.71 -6.08 5.62
CA VAL A 67 -26.92 -7.25 6.04
C VAL A 67 -27.67 -8.56 5.83
N SER A 68 -28.97 -8.59 6.16
CA SER A 68 -29.80 -9.78 6.00
C SER A 68 -30.00 -10.16 4.54
N GLN A 69 -30.33 -9.20 3.67
CA GLN A 69 -30.49 -9.43 2.23
C GLN A 69 -29.19 -9.91 1.56
N VAL A 70 -28.06 -9.29 1.89
CA VAL A 70 -26.74 -9.67 1.36
C VAL A 70 -26.36 -11.09 1.78
N ARG A 71 -26.58 -11.47 3.04
CA ARG A 71 -26.28 -12.83 3.52
C ARG A 71 -27.17 -13.89 2.88
N ALA A 72 -28.47 -13.63 2.77
CA ALA A 72 -29.40 -14.56 2.14
C ALA A 72 -29.05 -14.79 0.67
N SER A 73 -28.89 -13.69 -0.07
CA SER A 73 -28.53 -13.71 -1.49
C SER A 73 -27.21 -14.47 -1.71
N ALA A 74 -26.18 -14.18 -0.91
CA ALA A 74 -24.89 -14.89 -1.00
C ALA A 74 -25.04 -16.37 -0.66
N GLY A 75 -25.84 -16.72 0.36
CA GLY A 75 -26.08 -18.11 0.76
C GLY A 75 -26.74 -18.95 -0.34
N GLU A 76 -27.76 -18.40 -1.00
CA GLU A 76 -28.43 -19.07 -2.14
C GLU A 76 -27.47 -19.29 -3.31
N LEU A 77 -26.68 -18.27 -3.66
CA LEU A 77 -25.69 -18.35 -4.73
C LEU A 77 -24.57 -19.37 -4.42
N ILE A 78 -24.06 -19.38 -3.18
CA ILE A 78 -23.04 -20.33 -2.73
C ILE A 78 -23.59 -21.76 -2.76
N ARG A 79 -24.86 -21.95 -2.38
CA ARG A 79 -25.51 -23.26 -2.42
C ARG A 79 -25.62 -23.77 -3.85
N PHE A 80 -26.14 -22.94 -4.76
CA PHE A 80 -26.20 -23.26 -6.19
C PHE A 80 -24.83 -23.64 -6.74
N ALA A 81 -23.79 -22.85 -6.41
CA ALA A 81 -22.41 -23.11 -6.82
C ALA A 81 -21.92 -24.50 -6.38
N LYS A 82 -22.17 -24.88 -5.12
CA LYS A 82 -21.79 -26.19 -4.57
C LYS A 82 -22.55 -27.36 -5.19
N GLU A 83 -23.84 -27.18 -5.47
CA GLU A 83 -24.69 -28.22 -6.06
C GLU A 83 -24.36 -28.49 -7.53
N ASN A 84 -23.89 -27.46 -8.26
CA ASN A 84 -23.67 -27.53 -9.70
C ASN A 84 -22.19 -27.53 -10.13
N GLY A 85 -21.25 -27.42 -9.18
CA GLY A 85 -19.82 -27.32 -9.49
C GLY A 85 -19.40 -26.00 -10.14
N THR A 86 -20.19 -24.94 -9.97
CA THR A 86 -19.91 -23.60 -10.49
C THR A 86 -18.99 -22.85 -9.53
N SER A 87 -17.97 -22.15 -10.04
CA SER A 87 -17.21 -21.17 -9.25
C SER A 87 -17.95 -19.84 -9.19
N VAL A 88 -18.10 -19.25 -8.01
CA VAL A 88 -18.80 -17.96 -7.84
C VAL A 88 -17.86 -16.87 -7.31
N VAL A 89 -17.86 -15.71 -7.97
CA VAL A 89 -17.14 -14.50 -7.54
C VAL A 89 -18.18 -13.47 -7.12
N LEU A 90 -18.09 -13.03 -5.86
CA LEU A 90 -18.97 -12.01 -5.30
C LEU A 90 -18.17 -10.73 -5.08
N VAL A 91 -18.58 -9.66 -5.74
CA VAL A 91 -17.97 -8.34 -5.57
C VAL A 91 -18.76 -7.58 -4.49
N GLY A 92 -18.02 -7.08 -3.49
CA GLY A 92 -18.57 -6.31 -2.38
C GLY A 92 -17.81 -5.00 -2.21
N HIS A 93 -18.52 -3.88 -2.19
CA HIS A 93 -17.93 -2.58 -1.94
C HIS A 93 -17.77 -2.31 -0.44
N VAL A 94 -16.62 -1.74 -0.03
CA VAL A 94 -16.41 -1.26 1.34
C VAL A 94 -17.10 0.10 1.50
N THR A 95 -18.06 0.17 2.41
CA THR A 95 -18.76 1.42 2.75
C THR A 95 -18.24 1.97 4.08
N LYS A 96 -18.12 3.29 4.18
CA LYS A 96 -17.56 3.96 5.36
C LYS A 96 -18.59 4.16 6.49
N ASP A 97 -19.88 4.04 6.18
CA ASP A 97 -20.95 4.59 7.02
C ASP A 97 -21.83 3.52 7.69
N GLY A 98 -21.48 2.22 7.59
CA GLY A 98 -22.17 1.13 8.30
C GLY A 98 -23.64 0.87 7.91
N SER A 99 -24.23 1.71 7.05
CA SER A 99 -25.61 1.60 6.56
C SER A 99 -25.80 0.51 5.50
N ILE A 100 -24.72 0.11 4.83
CA ILE A 100 -24.70 -0.93 3.80
C ILE A 100 -23.76 -2.04 4.27
N ALA A 101 -24.17 -3.29 4.10
CA ALA A 101 -23.37 -4.45 4.46
C ALA A 101 -22.00 -4.42 3.74
N GLY A 102 -20.94 -4.28 4.53
CA GLY A 102 -19.57 -4.36 4.03
C GLY A 102 -19.14 -5.80 3.70
N PRO A 103 -18.03 -6.00 2.97
CA PRO A 103 -17.55 -7.33 2.55
C PRO A 103 -17.26 -8.25 3.75
N ARG A 104 -16.90 -7.65 4.89
CA ARG A 104 -16.68 -8.32 6.18
C ARG A 104 -17.86 -9.20 6.61
N VAL A 105 -19.08 -8.85 6.20
CA VAL A 105 -20.30 -9.59 6.53
C VAL A 105 -20.28 -11.02 5.98
N LEU A 106 -19.59 -11.25 4.86
CA LEU A 106 -19.54 -12.51 4.12
C LEU A 106 -18.26 -13.31 4.37
N GLU A 107 -17.24 -12.76 5.04
CA GLU A 107 -15.91 -13.37 5.22
C GLU A 107 -15.94 -14.81 5.74
N HIS A 108 -16.88 -15.12 6.63
CA HIS A 108 -17.04 -16.45 7.21
C HIS A 108 -17.79 -17.43 6.30
N MET A 109 -18.62 -16.92 5.38
CA MET A 109 -19.47 -17.72 4.48
C MET A 109 -18.72 -18.18 3.23
N VAL A 110 -17.70 -17.42 2.80
CA VAL A 110 -16.96 -17.68 1.56
C VAL A 110 -15.67 -18.47 1.80
N ASP A 111 -15.18 -19.17 0.78
CA ASP A 111 -13.95 -19.95 0.85
C ASP A 111 -12.69 -19.10 0.69
N THR A 112 -12.75 -18.05 -0.15
CA THR A 112 -11.67 -17.10 -0.40
C THR A 112 -12.17 -15.66 -0.27
N VAL A 113 -11.37 -14.81 0.38
CA VAL A 113 -11.61 -13.37 0.53
C VAL A 113 -10.42 -12.63 -0.07
N LEU A 114 -10.67 -11.86 -1.11
CA LEU A 114 -9.69 -10.99 -1.74
C LEU A 114 -10.03 -9.53 -1.44
N ALA A 115 -9.03 -8.76 -1.04
CA ALA A 115 -9.13 -7.32 -0.84
C ALA A 115 -8.38 -6.61 -1.98
N PHE A 116 -9.06 -5.71 -2.68
CA PHE A 116 -8.45 -4.86 -3.69
C PHE A 116 -8.29 -3.45 -3.13
N GLU A 117 -7.05 -3.09 -2.85
CA GLU A 117 -6.69 -1.87 -2.11
C GLU A 117 -5.86 -0.94 -2.98
N GLY A 118 -6.07 0.36 -2.82
CA GLY A 118 -5.31 1.37 -3.53
C GLY A 118 -5.39 2.70 -2.82
N GLU A 119 -4.23 3.29 -2.54
CA GLU A 119 -4.19 4.64 -1.99
C GLU A 119 -4.38 5.68 -3.10
N ARG A 120 -4.98 6.83 -2.78
CA ARG A 120 -5.26 7.87 -3.78
C ARG A 120 -4.01 8.44 -4.42
N SER A 121 -2.89 8.45 -3.70
CA SER A 121 -1.59 8.93 -4.16
C SER A 121 -0.81 7.90 -4.98
N HIS A 122 -1.19 6.62 -4.92
CA HIS A 122 -0.51 5.54 -5.64
C HIS A 122 -1.30 5.15 -6.90
N GLN A 123 -0.60 5.12 -8.04
CA GLN A 123 -1.17 4.64 -9.32
C GLN A 123 -1.47 3.13 -9.28
N TYR A 124 -0.88 2.42 -8.32
CA TYR A 124 -1.02 0.98 -8.17
C TYR A 124 -2.23 0.58 -7.32
N ARG A 125 -2.71 -0.64 -7.59
CA ARG A 125 -3.77 -1.34 -6.90
C ARG A 125 -3.24 -2.71 -6.49
N ILE A 126 -3.39 -3.06 -5.23
CA ILE A 126 -2.88 -4.30 -4.66
C ILE A 126 -4.09 -5.20 -4.40
N LEU A 127 -4.08 -6.39 -5.01
CA LEU A 127 -4.99 -7.48 -4.70
C LEU A 127 -4.32 -8.39 -3.68
N ARG A 128 -4.96 -8.63 -2.54
CA ARG A 128 -4.42 -9.49 -1.48
C ARG A 128 -5.44 -10.50 -0.99
N ALA A 129 -5.00 -11.72 -0.73
CA ALA A 129 -5.81 -12.73 -0.08
C ALA A 129 -5.85 -12.52 1.45
N VAL A 130 -7.01 -12.20 1.99
CA VAL A 130 -7.25 -12.12 3.45
C VAL A 130 -7.56 -13.51 4.01
N LYS A 131 -8.27 -14.32 3.22
CA LYS A 131 -8.62 -15.71 3.52
C LYS A 131 -8.49 -16.48 2.22
N ASN A 132 -7.81 -17.63 2.24
CA ASN A 132 -7.72 -18.50 1.07
C ASN A 132 -7.71 -19.95 1.56
N ARG A 133 -8.75 -20.71 1.26
CA ARG A 133 -8.82 -22.14 1.59
C ARG A 133 -8.06 -23.04 0.62
N PHE A 134 -7.62 -22.49 -0.51
CA PHE A 134 -7.02 -23.25 -1.61
C PHE A 134 -5.56 -22.87 -1.87
N GLY A 135 -4.95 -22.00 -1.06
CA GLY A 135 -3.58 -21.52 -1.26
C GLY A 135 -3.10 -20.61 -0.14
N GLY A 136 -1.95 -19.98 -0.33
CA GLY A 136 -1.39 -19.04 0.64
C GLY A 136 -2.21 -17.75 0.75
N THR A 137 -2.20 -17.13 1.93
CA THR A 137 -2.72 -15.76 2.15
C THR A 137 -1.63 -14.70 1.98
N ASP A 138 -0.38 -15.14 1.81
CA ASP A 138 0.77 -14.24 1.70
C ASP A 138 0.99 -13.69 0.29
N GLU A 139 0.25 -14.19 -0.70
CA GLU A 139 0.34 -13.80 -2.10
C GLU A 139 -0.33 -12.44 -2.35
N ILE A 140 0.31 -11.64 -3.19
CA ILE A 140 -0.20 -10.34 -3.64
C ILE A 140 -0.16 -10.28 -5.16
N GLY A 141 -1.21 -9.72 -5.76
CA GLY A 141 -1.21 -9.26 -7.14
C GLY A 141 -1.08 -7.74 -7.16
N VAL A 142 -0.18 -7.22 -7.99
CA VAL A 142 0.00 -5.76 -8.14
C VAL A 142 -0.46 -5.36 -9.53
N PHE A 143 -1.29 -4.33 -9.60
CA PHE A 143 -1.88 -3.84 -10.84
C PHE A 143 -1.70 -2.33 -10.94
N ALA A 144 -1.59 -1.81 -12.15
CA ALA A 144 -1.67 -0.38 -12.43
C ALA A 144 -2.98 -0.08 -13.17
N MET A 145 -3.65 1.02 -12.80
CA MET A 145 -4.79 1.50 -13.59
C MET A 145 -4.27 2.35 -14.74
N GLU A 146 -4.39 1.83 -15.96
CA GLU A 146 -4.03 2.52 -17.20
C GLU A 146 -5.30 2.98 -17.94
N ALA A 147 -5.14 3.62 -19.10
CA ALA A 147 -6.27 4.14 -19.88
C ALA A 147 -7.24 3.04 -20.34
N GLU A 148 -6.73 1.83 -20.59
CA GLU A 148 -7.52 0.69 -21.09
C GLU A 148 -8.05 -0.22 -19.97
N GLY A 149 -7.56 -0.06 -18.73
CA GLY A 149 -8.01 -0.86 -17.58
C GLY A 149 -6.88 -1.22 -16.61
N LEU A 150 -7.07 -2.32 -15.88
CA LEU A 150 -6.07 -2.85 -14.96
C LEU A 150 -5.02 -3.64 -15.72
N ASN A 151 -3.76 -3.21 -15.64
CA ASN A 151 -2.61 -3.93 -16.18
C ASN A 151 -1.84 -4.61 -15.04
N GLU A 152 -1.47 -5.88 -15.24
CA GLU A 152 -0.70 -6.63 -14.24
C GLU A 152 0.75 -6.15 -14.21
N VAL A 153 1.27 -5.98 -12.99
CA VAL A 153 2.67 -5.66 -12.76
C VAL A 153 3.38 -6.94 -12.30
N ALA A 154 3.99 -7.64 -13.25
CA ALA A 154 4.69 -8.90 -13.00
C ALA A 154 5.88 -8.78 -12.03
N ASN A 155 6.52 -7.61 -11.97
CA ASN A 155 7.65 -7.35 -11.07
C ASN A 155 7.39 -6.06 -10.26
N PRO A 156 6.68 -6.13 -9.12
CA PRO A 156 6.42 -4.96 -8.28
C PRO A 156 7.70 -4.33 -7.74
N SER A 157 8.79 -5.10 -7.64
CA SER A 157 10.11 -4.62 -7.25
C SER A 157 10.67 -3.63 -8.26
N SER A 158 10.51 -3.93 -9.55
CA SER A 158 10.89 -3.00 -10.61
C SER A 158 10.11 -1.68 -10.52
N LEU A 159 8.91 -1.61 -9.95
CA LEU A 159 8.23 -0.31 -9.85
C LEU A 159 8.87 0.64 -8.83
N PHE A 160 9.39 0.10 -7.72
CA PHE A 160 10.17 0.88 -6.75
C PHE A 160 11.63 1.08 -7.20
N LEU A 161 12.18 0.16 -8.00
CA LEU A 161 13.58 0.20 -8.46
C LEU A 161 13.77 0.95 -9.79
N THR A 162 12.81 0.90 -10.72
CA THR A 162 12.87 1.50 -12.07
C THR A 162 12.59 3.00 -12.05
N GLN A 163 12.01 3.54 -10.97
CA GLN A 163 12.00 4.99 -10.72
C GLN A 163 13.28 5.49 -10.03
N ARG A 164 14.19 4.60 -9.62
CA ARG A 164 15.48 4.97 -9.06
C ARG A 164 16.53 4.85 -10.15
N ASP A 165 16.91 5.99 -10.73
CA ASP A 165 18.27 6.08 -11.24
C ASP A 165 19.21 5.68 -10.09
N GLU A 166 20.11 4.73 -10.33
CA GLU A 166 21.06 4.20 -9.32
C GLU A 166 21.93 5.30 -8.67
N SER A 167 21.83 6.55 -9.12
CA SER A 167 22.59 7.71 -8.70
C SER A 167 21.86 8.69 -7.77
N VAL A 168 20.62 8.45 -7.33
CA VAL A 168 19.91 9.44 -6.49
C VAL A 168 20.41 9.39 -5.04
N THR A 169 21.07 10.47 -4.62
CA THR A 169 21.53 10.67 -3.25
C THR A 169 20.42 11.18 -2.36
N GLY A 170 20.45 10.84 -1.08
CA GLY A 170 19.51 11.35 -0.10
C GLY A 170 18.18 10.62 -0.06
N THR A 171 18.10 9.40 -0.60
CA THR A 171 16.84 8.67 -0.72
C THR A 171 16.97 7.25 -0.16
N ILE A 172 16.00 6.83 0.67
CA ILE A 172 15.90 5.45 1.18
C ILE A 172 14.44 5.07 1.39
N VAL A 173 14.12 3.77 1.34
CA VAL A 173 12.78 3.29 1.70
C VAL A 173 12.69 2.94 3.18
N PHE A 174 11.62 3.39 3.81
CA PHE A 174 11.22 3.05 5.16
C PHE A 174 9.93 2.20 5.13
N PRO A 175 9.92 0.99 5.71
CA PRO A 175 8.71 0.20 5.86
C PRO A 175 7.92 0.71 7.09
N ALA A 176 7.12 1.76 6.91
CA ALA A 176 6.29 2.38 7.95
C ALA A 176 5.16 1.47 8.43
N MET A 177 4.74 1.58 9.69
CA MET A 177 3.56 0.85 10.20
C MET A 177 2.34 1.76 10.21
N GLU A 178 1.29 1.35 9.49
CA GLU A 178 -0.04 1.93 9.55
C GLU A 178 -0.96 0.95 10.31
N GLY A 179 -1.14 1.21 11.61
CA GLY A 179 -1.77 0.25 12.52
C GLY A 179 -0.96 -1.05 12.61
N THR A 180 -1.50 -2.15 12.09
CA THR A 180 -0.82 -3.46 12.02
C THR A 180 -0.19 -3.76 10.66
N ARG A 181 -0.31 -2.85 9.68
CA ARG A 181 0.11 -3.08 8.31
C ARG A 181 1.41 -2.33 7.97
N PRO A 182 2.44 -3.00 7.44
CA PRO A 182 3.60 -2.31 6.87
C PRO A 182 3.28 -1.68 5.51
N VAL A 183 3.66 -0.43 5.32
CA VAL A 183 3.57 0.33 4.06
C VAL A 183 4.93 0.92 3.74
N LEU A 184 5.41 0.73 2.52
CA LEU A 184 6.74 1.16 2.10
C LEU A 184 6.65 2.61 1.63
N VAL A 185 7.33 3.50 2.35
CA VAL A 185 7.35 4.93 2.05
C VAL A 185 8.77 5.38 1.77
N GLU A 186 8.93 6.32 0.84
CA GLU A 186 10.25 6.86 0.53
C GLU A 186 10.56 8.06 1.41
N VAL A 187 11.74 8.02 2.03
CA VAL A 187 12.33 9.11 2.81
C VAL A 187 13.34 9.83 1.93
N GLN A 188 13.14 11.13 1.76
CA GLN A 188 13.99 12.00 0.94
C GLN A 188 14.61 13.09 1.80
N ALA A 189 15.92 13.27 1.67
CA ALA A 189 16.68 14.35 2.28
C ALA A 189 17.45 15.11 1.21
N LEU A 190 17.45 16.43 1.32
CA LEU A 190 18.29 17.32 0.53
C LEU A 190 19.09 18.20 1.49
N VAL A 191 20.39 18.23 1.29
CA VAL A 191 21.34 18.99 2.11
C VAL A 191 22.01 20.02 1.22
N VAL A 192 21.90 21.30 1.57
CA VAL A 192 22.49 22.42 0.80
C VAL A 192 23.52 23.12 1.67
N ARG A 193 24.80 23.10 1.26
CA ARG A 193 25.86 23.81 1.98
C ARG A 193 25.73 25.32 1.74
N LEU A 194 25.70 26.09 2.82
CA LEU A 194 25.58 27.54 2.77
C LEU A 194 26.96 28.23 2.78
N ALA A 195 27.01 29.40 2.14
CA ALA A 195 28.11 30.35 2.35
C ALA A 195 28.05 30.93 3.79
N SER A 196 29.22 31.25 4.36
CA SER A 196 29.33 31.57 5.79
C SER A 196 28.43 32.74 6.21
N GLY A 197 27.75 32.60 7.34
CA GLY A 197 26.99 33.67 8.01
C GLY A 197 25.47 33.60 7.84
N ALA A 198 24.95 32.74 6.97
CA ALA A 198 23.51 32.49 6.86
C ALA A 198 23.02 31.47 7.90
N THR A 199 21.86 31.73 8.51
CA THR A 199 21.20 30.78 9.41
C THR A 199 20.60 29.64 8.59
N PRO A 200 21.03 28.37 8.79
CA PRO A 200 20.54 27.29 7.96
C PRO A 200 19.06 26.98 8.17
N ARG A 201 18.31 26.87 7.07
CA ARG A 201 16.92 26.44 7.10
C ARG A 201 16.80 24.94 7.35
N ARG A 202 15.84 24.55 8.19
CA ARG A 202 15.42 23.15 8.37
C ARG A 202 13.94 23.05 8.05
N ALA A 203 13.60 22.31 7.00
CA ALA A 203 12.22 22.14 6.54
C ALA A 203 11.85 20.66 6.52
N VAL A 204 10.67 20.32 7.04
CA VAL A 204 10.19 18.94 7.14
C VAL A 204 8.77 18.86 6.60
N VAL A 205 8.50 17.87 5.75
CA VAL A 205 7.18 17.51 5.25
C VAL A 205 6.94 16.03 5.52
N GLY A 206 5.83 15.71 6.18
CA GLY A 206 5.45 14.32 6.47
C GLY A 206 6.14 13.67 7.67
N TRP A 207 6.98 14.40 8.41
CA TRP A 207 7.62 13.92 9.65
C TRP A 207 7.72 15.02 10.73
N ASP A 208 8.31 14.69 11.87
CA ASP A 208 8.45 15.61 13.01
C ASP A 208 9.76 16.42 12.98
N SER A 209 9.63 17.73 13.17
CA SER A 209 10.76 18.68 13.15
C SER A 209 11.67 18.59 14.37
N ALA A 210 11.13 18.22 15.54
CA ALA A 210 11.91 18.06 16.76
C ALA A 210 12.77 16.79 16.69
N ARG A 211 12.22 15.68 16.17
CA ARG A 211 12.98 14.46 15.84
C ARG A 211 14.08 14.73 14.83
N LEU A 212 13.83 15.48 13.75
CA LEU A 212 14.90 15.85 12.83
C LEU A 212 16.05 16.57 13.56
N SER A 213 15.72 17.55 14.40
CA SER A 213 16.73 18.29 15.18
C SER A 213 17.53 17.38 16.11
N MET A 214 16.88 16.38 16.71
CA MET A 214 17.52 15.35 17.52
C MET A 214 18.48 14.49 16.70
N ILE A 215 18.05 13.97 15.55
CA ILE A 215 18.89 13.12 14.69
C ILE A 215 20.13 13.89 14.21
N LEU A 216 19.98 15.15 13.80
CA LEU A 216 21.12 16.00 13.43
C LEU A 216 22.11 16.16 14.58
N ALA A 217 21.62 16.39 15.81
CA ALA A 217 22.48 16.52 16.99
C ALA A 217 23.23 15.22 17.32
N VAL A 218 22.59 14.06 17.17
CA VAL A 218 23.22 12.76 17.42
C VAL A 218 24.27 12.44 16.34
N LEU A 219 23.97 12.70 15.05
CA LEU A 219 24.93 12.53 13.96
C LEU A 219 26.17 13.41 14.15
N GLU A 220 26.00 14.65 14.63
CA GLU A 220 27.12 15.54 14.92
C GLU A 220 27.93 15.06 16.12
N ALA A 221 27.27 14.81 17.27
CA ALA A 221 27.94 14.48 18.51
C ALA A 221 28.56 13.07 18.55
N ARG A 222 28.02 12.12 17.79
CA ARG A 222 28.44 10.69 17.83
C ARG A 222 29.15 10.22 16.57
N CYS A 223 28.89 10.86 15.43
CA CYS A 223 29.48 10.44 14.15
C CYS A 223 30.38 11.52 13.53
N GLY A 224 30.48 12.71 14.14
CA GLY A 224 31.31 13.80 13.63
C GLY A 224 30.78 14.44 12.35
N LEU A 225 29.52 14.20 11.99
CA LEU A 225 28.88 14.75 10.80
C LEU A 225 28.17 16.05 11.15
N SER A 226 28.81 17.19 10.89
CA SER A 226 28.22 18.50 11.19
C SER A 226 27.30 18.98 10.05
N PHE A 227 26.09 19.38 10.44
CA PHE A 227 25.10 20.03 9.57
C PHE A 227 24.92 21.52 9.92
N SER A 228 25.82 22.07 10.75
CA SER A 228 25.76 23.45 11.26
C SER A 228 25.79 24.53 10.17
N THR A 229 26.36 24.21 9.00
CA THR A 229 26.47 25.10 7.83
C THR A 229 25.61 24.63 6.66
N CYS A 230 24.66 23.73 6.90
CA CYS A 230 23.84 23.12 5.87
C CYS A 230 22.36 23.38 6.09
N GLU A 231 21.65 23.80 5.05
CA GLU A 231 20.20 23.69 5.02
C GLU A 231 19.79 22.23 4.84
N VAL A 232 18.73 21.83 5.52
CA VAL A 232 18.22 20.46 5.49
C VAL A 232 16.75 20.51 5.13
N TYR A 233 16.41 19.82 4.06
CA TYR A 233 15.03 19.60 3.64
C TYR A 233 14.75 18.10 3.74
N LEU A 234 13.70 17.74 4.46
CA LEU A 234 13.26 16.37 4.60
C LEU A 234 11.82 16.22 4.11
N ASN A 235 11.57 15.22 3.28
CA ASN A 235 10.26 14.92 2.74
C ASN A 235 9.97 13.42 2.85
N ILE A 236 8.77 13.08 3.32
CA ILE A 236 8.21 11.74 3.15
C ILE A 236 7.36 11.75 1.88
N ALA A 237 7.79 11.01 0.86
CA ALA A 237 7.10 10.96 -0.42
C ALA A 237 5.70 10.34 -0.28
N GLY A 238 4.80 10.62 -1.21
CA GLY A 238 3.45 10.04 -1.22
C GLY A 238 2.41 10.75 -0.33
N GLY A 239 2.82 11.81 0.39
CA GLY A 239 1.92 12.60 1.24
C GLY A 239 1.66 12.00 2.62
N TYR A 240 2.40 10.94 2.99
CA TYR A 240 2.28 10.29 4.29
C TYR A 240 2.74 11.19 5.44
N ARG A 241 2.14 10.99 6.61
CA ARG A 241 2.65 11.51 7.88
C ARG A 241 3.10 10.35 8.76
N VAL A 242 4.40 10.24 8.95
CA VAL A 242 5.02 9.22 9.77
C VAL A 242 5.16 9.72 11.20
N GLN A 243 4.78 8.91 12.19
CA GLN A 243 5.00 9.16 13.62
C GLN A 243 5.74 8.01 14.31
N ASP A 244 6.28 7.09 13.51
CA ASP A 244 6.91 5.86 13.94
C ASP A 244 8.38 6.10 14.31
N PRO A 245 8.82 5.80 15.55
CA PRO A 245 10.23 5.91 15.95
C PRO A 245 11.17 5.07 15.08
N ALA A 246 10.67 4.02 14.43
CA ALA A 246 11.47 3.21 13.53
C ALA A 246 11.97 3.97 12.29
N ALA A 247 11.43 5.15 12.00
CA ALA A 247 11.88 5.99 10.88
C ALA A 247 13.24 6.65 11.13
N ASP A 248 13.72 6.70 12.38
CA ASP A 248 14.94 7.43 12.74
C ASP A 248 16.15 6.98 11.92
N LEU A 249 16.37 5.65 11.83
CA LEU A 249 17.50 5.09 11.07
C LEU A 249 17.39 5.37 9.57
N ALA A 250 16.17 5.34 9.01
CA ALA A 250 15.95 5.67 7.60
C ALA A 250 16.27 7.14 7.32
N VAL A 251 15.85 8.04 8.20
CA VAL A 251 16.14 9.47 8.02
C VAL A 251 17.62 9.76 8.23
N ALA A 252 18.28 9.12 9.20
CA ALA A 252 19.72 9.20 9.33
C ALA A 252 20.44 8.73 8.06
N ALA A 253 19.99 7.62 7.44
CA ALA A 253 20.53 7.13 6.18
C ALA A 253 20.40 8.16 5.06
N ALA A 254 19.21 8.73 4.87
CA ALA A 254 18.94 9.74 3.86
C ALA A 254 19.82 10.99 4.07
N LEU A 255 19.93 11.47 5.31
CA LEU A 255 20.77 12.64 5.64
C LEU A 255 22.26 12.38 5.36
N VAL A 256 22.78 11.22 5.76
CA VAL A 256 24.18 10.83 5.52
C VAL A 256 24.45 10.70 4.02
N SER A 257 23.53 10.07 3.28
CA SER A 257 23.59 9.94 1.83
C SER A 257 23.61 11.30 1.14
N ALA A 258 22.73 12.22 1.54
CA ALA A 258 22.67 13.57 0.98
C ALA A 258 23.91 14.40 1.32
N LEU A 259 24.42 14.33 2.55
CA LEU A 259 25.61 15.08 2.97
C LEU A 259 26.90 14.59 2.31
N SER A 260 27.01 13.27 2.10
CA SER A 260 28.19 12.62 1.53
C SER A 260 28.14 12.49 0.01
N GLU A 261 27.02 12.87 -0.62
CA GLU A 261 26.74 12.69 -2.04
C GLU A 261 26.96 11.24 -2.52
N ARG A 262 26.60 10.27 -1.65
CA ARG A 262 26.73 8.84 -1.95
C ARG A 262 25.36 8.19 -1.99
N PRO A 263 24.92 7.62 -3.13
CA PRO A 263 23.63 6.96 -3.22
C PRO A 263 23.60 5.73 -2.32
N LEU A 264 22.44 5.48 -1.74
CA LEU A 264 22.17 4.25 -1.02
C LEU A 264 21.78 3.16 -2.01
N ALA A 265 21.96 1.90 -1.60
CA ALA A 265 21.51 0.76 -2.37
C ALA A 265 20.00 0.87 -2.70
N ALA A 266 19.64 0.79 -3.99
CA ALA A 266 18.27 0.98 -4.44
C ALA A 266 17.30 -0.08 -3.86
N ASP A 267 17.80 -1.30 -3.63
CA ASP A 267 17.11 -2.45 -3.03
C ASP A 267 17.25 -2.53 -1.50
N ALA A 268 17.72 -1.46 -0.84
CA ALA A 268 17.80 -1.38 0.61
C ALA A 268 16.59 -0.67 1.23
N VAL A 269 16.11 -1.23 2.33
CA VAL A 269 15.23 -0.56 3.29
C VAL A 269 15.99 -0.27 4.58
N ALA A 270 15.58 0.76 5.32
CA ALA A 270 16.16 1.08 6.62
C ALA A 270 15.07 1.26 7.67
N PHE A 271 15.28 0.76 8.89
CA PHE A 271 14.42 1.03 10.03
C PHE A 271 15.15 0.80 11.35
N GLY A 272 14.76 1.53 12.40
CA GLY A 272 15.37 1.45 13.72
C GLY A 272 15.17 2.76 14.47
N GLU A 273 15.12 2.69 15.80
CA GLU A 273 15.04 3.88 16.65
C GLU A 273 16.46 4.32 17.07
N ILE A 274 16.72 5.62 17.07
CA ILE A 274 18.03 6.17 17.47
C ILE A 274 17.91 6.81 18.84
N ALA A 275 18.71 6.33 19.80
CA ALA A 275 18.84 6.96 21.10
C ALA A 275 19.83 8.15 21.07
N LEU A 276 19.70 9.08 22.02
CA LEU A 276 20.65 10.19 22.20
C LEU A 276 22.10 9.74 22.51
N SER A 277 22.26 8.52 23.00
CA SER A 277 23.57 7.87 23.18
C SER A 277 24.24 7.49 21.86
N GLY A 278 23.49 7.49 20.75
CA GLY A 278 23.91 6.93 19.46
C GLY A 278 23.61 5.43 19.34
N GLU A 279 22.93 4.80 20.31
CA GLU A 279 22.49 3.41 20.21
C GLU A 279 21.38 3.26 19.16
N VAL A 280 21.42 2.18 18.37
CA VAL A 280 20.35 1.80 17.42
C VAL A 280 19.51 0.71 18.06
N ARG A 281 18.26 1.04 18.40
CA ARG A 281 17.37 0.22 19.22
C ARG A 281 16.39 -0.60 18.38
N PRO A 282 16.04 -1.82 18.83
CA PRO A 282 15.00 -2.64 18.21
C PRO A 282 13.65 -1.95 18.21
N VAL A 283 12.84 -2.21 17.18
CA VAL A 283 11.52 -1.60 16.99
C VAL A 283 10.42 -2.65 16.88
N ALA A 284 9.19 -2.22 17.10
CA ALA A 284 8.03 -3.08 16.94
C ALA A 284 7.91 -3.59 15.49
N HIS A 285 7.46 -4.84 15.37
CA HIS A 285 7.13 -5.48 14.10
C HIS A 285 8.28 -5.59 13.07
N GLY A 286 9.55 -5.62 13.51
CA GLY A 286 10.71 -5.71 12.60
C GLY A 286 10.63 -6.85 11.58
N ASN A 287 10.22 -8.05 11.99
CA ASN A 287 10.04 -9.19 11.08
C ASN A 287 8.95 -8.95 10.02
N LEU A 288 7.87 -8.25 10.38
CA LEU A 288 6.77 -7.96 9.45
C LEU A 288 7.20 -6.91 8.42
N ARG A 289 7.95 -5.89 8.85
CA ARG A 289 8.58 -4.90 7.97
C ARG A 289 9.51 -5.57 6.96
N CYS A 290 10.37 -6.48 7.41
CA CYS A 290 11.26 -7.23 6.52
C CYS A 290 10.50 -8.08 5.51
N ARG A 291 9.47 -8.83 5.93
CA ARG A 291 8.69 -9.67 5.02
C ARG A 291 7.99 -8.85 3.93
N GLU A 292 7.39 -7.71 4.28
CA GLU A 292 6.70 -6.89 3.28
C GLU A 292 7.69 -6.25 2.30
N ALA A 293 8.84 -5.78 2.79
CA ALA A 293 9.92 -5.30 1.93
C ALA A 293 10.43 -6.40 0.98
N ALA A 294 10.61 -7.64 1.46
CA ALA A 294 11.00 -8.77 0.62
C ALA A 294 9.94 -9.11 -0.45
N LYS A 295 8.65 -9.07 -0.09
CA LYS A 295 7.54 -9.29 -1.06
C LYS A 295 7.54 -8.26 -2.18
N LEU A 296 7.95 -7.03 -1.87
CA LEU A 296 8.10 -5.95 -2.84
C LEU A 296 9.49 -5.96 -3.50
N GLY A 297 10.31 -7.00 -3.27
CA GLY A 297 11.59 -7.28 -3.89
C GLY A 297 12.75 -6.35 -3.54
N PHE A 298 12.71 -5.77 -2.35
CA PHE A 298 13.94 -5.31 -1.71
C PHE A 298 14.81 -6.53 -1.38
N GLY A 299 16.14 -6.35 -1.41
CA GLY A 299 17.11 -7.41 -1.12
C GLY A 299 17.80 -7.24 0.23
N ARG A 300 17.82 -6.02 0.77
CA ARG A 300 18.61 -5.64 1.94
C ARG A 300 17.81 -4.86 2.97
N ALA A 301 18.05 -5.14 4.25
CA ALA A 301 17.50 -4.37 5.36
C ALA A 301 18.63 -3.84 6.26
N LEU A 302 18.71 -2.53 6.40
CA LEU A 302 19.54 -1.85 7.38
C LEU A 302 18.74 -1.68 8.67
N ALA A 303 19.10 -2.44 9.71
CA ALA A 303 18.25 -2.62 10.88
C ALA A 303 19.05 -2.65 12.20
N PRO A 304 18.39 -2.63 13.37
CA PRO A 304 19.06 -2.81 14.65
C PRO A 304 19.70 -4.19 14.76
N ALA A 305 20.83 -4.32 15.45
CA ALA A 305 21.59 -5.58 15.53
C ALA A 305 20.81 -6.77 16.11
N ALA A 306 19.77 -6.52 16.91
CA ALA A 306 18.91 -7.58 17.44
C ALA A 306 17.89 -8.11 16.41
N GLN A 307 17.78 -7.48 15.24
CA GLN A 307 16.85 -7.90 14.21
C GLN A 307 17.34 -9.20 13.56
N ALA A 308 16.51 -10.24 13.64
CA ALA A 308 16.83 -11.54 13.09
C ALA A 308 16.60 -11.58 11.56
N ASP A 309 17.45 -12.32 10.86
CA ASP A 309 17.25 -12.65 9.46
C ASP A 309 16.22 -13.79 9.32
N LYS A 310 14.94 -13.41 9.33
CA LYS A 310 13.80 -14.33 9.15
C LYS A 310 12.84 -13.87 8.05
N GLY A 311 13.29 -12.95 7.20
CA GLY A 311 12.42 -12.14 6.34
C GLY A 311 12.66 -12.28 4.84
N GLY A 312 13.60 -13.12 4.39
CA GLY A 312 13.98 -13.20 2.96
C GLY A 312 14.82 -12.01 2.47
N LEU A 313 15.31 -11.17 3.39
CA LEU A 313 16.21 -10.04 3.13
C LEU A 313 17.54 -10.30 3.79
N THR A 314 18.63 -9.88 3.15
CA THR A 314 19.92 -9.80 3.85
C THR A 314 19.86 -8.67 4.88
N VAL A 315 19.92 -9.01 6.18
CA VAL A 315 19.84 -8.03 7.27
C VAL A 315 21.25 -7.58 7.69
N ALA A 316 21.55 -6.29 7.48
CA ALA A 316 22.71 -5.64 8.07
C ALA A 316 22.31 -5.00 9.42
N GLY A 317 22.82 -5.59 10.51
CA GLY A 317 22.46 -5.21 11.88
C GLY A 317 23.44 -4.23 12.52
N PHE A 318 22.95 -3.13 13.08
CA PHE A 318 23.76 -2.08 13.71
C PHE A 318 23.44 -1.91 15.19
N ARG A 319 24.46 -1.83 16.04
CA ARG A 319 24.31 -1.56 17.50
C ARG A 319 24.35 -0.06 17.81
N ASN A 320 25.07 0.70 17.01
CA ASN A 320 25.23 2.14 17.19
C ASN A 320 25.30 2.85 15.84
N LEU A 321 25.01 4.15 15.88
CA LEU A 321 24.91 5.01 14.71
C LEU A 321 26.26 5.24 14.04
N GLY A 322 27.37 5.20 14.79
CA GLY A 322 28.73 5.30 14.23
C GLY A 322 29.01 4.18 13.24
N ALA A 323 28.85 2.91 13.67
CA ALA A 323 29.02 1.75 12.80
C ALA A 323 28.07 1.76 11.59
N PHE A 324 26.86 2.30 11.77
CA PHE A 324 25.92 2.50 10.67
C PHE A 324 26.45 3.52 9.65
N VAL A 325 26.92 4.68 10.12
CA VAL A 325 27.51 5.73 9.26
C VAL A 325 28.75 5.20 8.55
N ASP A 326 29.65 4.50 9.24
CA ASP A 326 30.86 3.92 8.63
C ASP A 326 30.50 2.92 7.52
N HIS A 327 29.48 2.08 7.74
CA HIS A 327 28.96 1.18 6.72
C HIS A 327 28.44 1.93 5.49
N LEU A 328 27.66 3.01 5.67
CA LEU A 328 27.18 3.84 4.55
C LEU A 328 28.32 4.56 3.81
N LEU A 329 29.38 4.92 4.51
CA LEU A 329 30.56 5.59 3.95
C LEU A 329 31.65 4.61 3.48
N GLY A 330 31.45 3.30 3.59
CA GLY A 330 32.43 2.29 3.21
C GLY A 330 33.77 2.43 3.94
N ARG A 331 33.73 2.77 5.23
CA ARG A 331 34.91 2.92 6.11
C ARG A 331 35.09 1.72 7.04
#